data_AF-A0A7W1RAC3-F1
#
_entry.id   AF-A0A7W1RAC3-F1
#
_cell.length_a   1.000
_cell.length_b   1.000
_cell.length_c   1.000
_cell.angle_alpha   90.00
_cell.angle_beta   90.00
_cell.angle_gamma   90.00
#
_symmetry.space_group_name_H-M   'P 1'
#
loop_
_entity.id
_entity.type
_entity.pdbx_description
1 polymer ?
#
loop_
_entity_poly.entity_id
_entity_poly.type
_entity_poly.pdbx_seq_one_letter_code
_entity_poly.pdbx_strand_id
1 'polypeptide(L)'
;MAVAISLVVLAVIAAHAQGAPVVGAPPAGDSVAPLVIEGLESGDVFGLGRSVEIRGHVEHGAISFGGDVIVVGRVEGDVATIGGSVIQREGSFIGGDVIVIGGAYHHGKRAPGRNPSSTTLMIAGYEQELREVMRDPSTLLTPRWSLLYVGMRILAVLFWFIVSLALTAATPGAVSRAAARLQLTNVRVAVIGFLSAIVVAFGVPLSLRVLPTMVSVLVVITAVL
;
A
#
# COMPACT_ATOMS: atom_id res chain seq x y z
N MET A 1 -13.41 -24.82 28.39
CA MET A 1 -14.36 -23.68 28.54
C MET A 1 -13.72 -22.34 28.16
N ALA A 2 -12.56 -21.95 28.71
CA ALA A 2 -11.88 -20.69 28.37
C ALA A 2 -11.47 -20.57 26.88
N VAL A 3 -11.00 -21.65 26.25
CA VAL A 3 -10.64 -21.67 24.81
C VAL A 3 -11.86 -21.43 23.91
N ALA A 4 -13.02 -21.97 24.29
CA ALA A 4 -14.26 -21.77 23.55
C ALA A 4 -14.77 -20.33 23.67
N ILE A 5 -14.62 -19.71 24.84
CA ILE A 5 -14.97 -18.30 25.05
C ILE A 5 -14.03 -17.37 24.28
N SER A 6 -12.72 -17.64 24.26
CA SER A 6 -11.77 -16.87 23.44
C SER A 6 -12.04 -17.01 21.94
N LEU A 7 -12.42 -18.18 21.45
CA LEU A 7 -12.83 -18.40 20.05
C LEU A 7 -14.12 -17.65 19.70
N VAL A 8 -15.08 -17.62 20.62
CA VAL A 8 -16.34 -16.88 20.43
C VAL A 8 -16.11 -15.37 20.42
N VAL A 9 -15.25 -14.84 21.28
CA VAL A 9 -14.88 -13.41 21.27
C VAL A 9 -14.13 -13.03 20.00
N LEU A 10 -13.22 -13.90 19.52
CA LEU A 10 -12.54 -13.70 18.24
C LEU A 10 -13.53 -13.72 17.05
N ALA A 11 -14.52 -14.62 17.10
CA ALA A 11 -15.56 -14.73 16.09
C ALA A 11 -16.53 -13.54 16.09
N VAL A 12 -16.87 -12.98 17.25
CA VAL A 12 -17.74 -11.80 17.38
C VAL A 12 -17.03 -10.53 16.91
N ILE A 13 -15.73 -10.38 17.20
CA ILE A 13 -14.91 -9.28 16.65
C ILE A 13 -14.79 -9.41 15.13
N ALA A 14 -14.57 -10.63 14.61
CA ALA A 14 -14.54 -10.89 13.17
C ALA A 14 -15.91 -10.61 12.51
N ALA A 15 -17.03 -10.96 13.17
CA ALA A 15 -18.38 -10.72 12.65
C ALA A 15 -18.79 -9.24 12.70
N HIS A 16 -18.33 -8.46 13.70
CA HIS A 16 -18.57 -7.02 13.74
C HIS A 16 -17.69 -6.23 12.76
N ALA A 17 -16.55 -6.79 12.34
CA ALA A 17 -15.77 -6.24 11.22
C ALA A 17 -16.40 -6.54 9.84
N GLN A 18 -17.38 -7.45 9.74
CA GLN A 18 -18.03 -7.88 8.50
C GLN A 18 -19.27 -7.02 8.13
N GLY A 19 -19.53 -5.92 8.83
CA GLY A 19 -20.69 -5.06 8.63
C GLY A 19 -20.61 -4.05 7.49
N ALA A 20 -19.92 -4.33 6.39
CA ALA A 20 -20.03 -3.55 5.17
C ALA A 20 -20.08 -4.50 3.96
N PRO A 21 -21.21 -4.61 3.24
CA PRO A 21 -21.26 -5.35 2.01
C PRO A 21 -20.35 -4.62 1.01
N VAL A 22 -19.23 -5.25 0.64
CA VAL A 22 -18.47 -4.86 -0.55
C VAL A 22 -19.34 -5.28 -1.74
N VAL A 23 -20.28 -4.40 -2.08
CA VAL A 23 -20.89 -4.35 -3.40
C VAL A 23 -19.71 -4.34 -4.37
N GLY A 24 -19.66 -5.34 -5.25
CA GLY A 24 -18.61 -5.45 -6.26
C GLY A 24 -18.42 -4.10 -6.94
N ALA A 25 -17.29 -3.46 -6.65
CA ALA A 25 -16.91 -2.25 -7.35
C ALA A 25 -16.84 -2.61 -8.83
N PRO A 26 -17.53 -1.87 -9.71
CA PRO A 26 -17.31 -2.00 -11.15
C PRO A 26 -15.80 -1.85 -11.42
N PRO A 27 -15.27 -2.44 -12.51
CA PRO A 27 -13.89 -2.17 -12.91
C PRO A 27 -13.72 -0.65 -12.97
N ALA A 28 -12.87 -0.10 -12.09
CA ALA A 28 -12.65 1.33 -11.96
C ALA A 28 -11.81 1.84 -13.13
N GLY A 29 -12.41 1.80 -14.33
CA GLY A 29 -12.10 2.71 -15.41
C GLY A 29 -12.84 4.03 -15.19
N ASP A 30 -12.18 5.13 -15.50
CA ASP A 30 -12.79 6.38 -15.99
C ASP A 30 -13.61 7.28 -15.03
N SER A 31 -13.41 7.26 -13.71
CA SER A 31 -14.20 8.15 -12.81
C SER A 31 -13.62 9.55 -12.57
N VAL A 32 -12.39 9.85 -12.98
CA VAL A 32 -11.81 11.21 -12.88
C VAL A 32 -11.41 11.70 -14.27
N ALA A 33 -11.99 12.83 -14.69
CA ALA A 33 -11.68 13.43 -15.98
C ALA A 33 -10.17 13.73 -16.09
N PRO A 34 -9.55 13.44 -17.24
CA PRO A 34 -8.14 13.71 -17.45
C PRO A 34 -7.86 15.22 -17.35
N LEU A 35 -6.68 15.57 -16.84
CA LEU A 35 -6.18 16.94 -16.90
C LEU A 35 -5.76 17.22 -18.35
N VAL A 36 -6.54 18.03 -19.06
CA VAL A 36 -6.29 18.34 -20.47
C VAL A 36 -5.51 19.65 -20.60
N ILE A 37 -4.36 19.60 -21.29
CA ILE A 37 -3.54 20.77 -21.63
C ILE A 37 -3.68 21.05 -23.12
N GLU A 38 -4.40 22.13 -23.48
CA GLU A 38 -4.65 22.48 -24.88
C GLU A 38 -3.69 23.55 -25.44
N GLY A 39 -3.06 24.35 -24.57
CA GLY A 39 -2.23 25.50 -24.95
C GLY A 39 -0.72 25.27 -24.83
N LEU A 40 0.02 26.38 -24.81
CA LEU A 40 1.44 26.41 -24.46
C LEU A 40 1.59 26.46 -22.94
N GLU A 41 2.25 25.46 -22.36
CA GLU A 41 2.65 25.44 -20.96
C GLU A 41 4.17 25.50 -20.85
N SER A 42 4.66 26.56 -20.21
CA SER A 42 6.09 26.78 -19.99
C SER A 42 6.63 26.02 -18.77
N GLY A 43 5.79 25.32 -18.01
CA GLY A 43 6.18 24.58 -16.81
C GLY A 43 5.99 23.07 -16.93
N ASP A 44 6.35 22.37 -15.86
CA ASP A 44 6.08 20.93 -15.71
C ASP A 44 4.59 20.68 -15.41
N VAL A 45 4.02 19.66 -16.05
CA VAL A 45 2.62 19.25 -15.85
C VAL A 45 2.56 18.06 -14.89
N PHE A 46 1.79 18.19 -13.80
CA PHE A 46 1.65 17.15 -12.78
C PHE A 46 0.20 16.66 -12.65
N GLY A 47 -0.01 15.34 -12.83
CA GLY A 47 -1.25 14.64 -12.53
C GLY A 47 -1.11 13.80 -11.25
N LEU A 48 -1.99 13.99 -10.27
CA LEU A 48 -2.05 13.15 -9.07
C LEU A 48 -3.43 12.46 -9.00
N GLY A 49 -3.45 11.14 -9.01
CA GLY A 49 -4.67 10.32 -8.96
C GLY A 49 -5.54 10.39 -10.22
N ARG A 50 -5.07 11.03 -11.30
CA ARG A 50 -5.79 11.22 -12.57
C ARG A 50 -4.83 11.24 -13.75
N SER A 51 -5.32 10.88 -14.92
CA SER A 51 -4.55 10.92 -16.17
C SER A 51 -4.31 12.36 -16.64
N VAL A 52 -3.24 12.56 -17.40
CA VAL A 52 -2.87 13.84 -18.04
C VAL A 52 -2.94 13.66 -19.55
N GLU A 53 -3.66 14.53 -20.25
CA GLU A 53 -3.76 14.55 -21.71
C GLU A 53 -3.18 15.86 -22.27
N ILE A 54 -2.13 15.76 -23.08
CA ILE A 54 -1.40 16.91 -23.63
C ILE A 54 -1.75 17.05 -25.11
N ARG A 55 -2.58 18.03 -25.44
CA ARG A 55 -2.97 18.37 -26.82
C ARG A 55 -2.15 19.52 -27.39
N GLY A 56 -1.66 20.41 -26.53
CA GLY A 56 -0.85 21.57 -26.89
C GLY A 56 0.67 21.31 -26.87
N HIS A 57 1.42 22.29 -26.38
CA HIS A 57 2.87 22.27 -26.27
C HIS A 57 3.31 22.42 -24.82
N VAL A 58 4.19 21.54 -24.34
CA VAL A 58 4.79 21.59 -22.99
C VAL A 58 6.31 21.71 -23.16
N GLU A 59 6.90 22.79 -22.64
CA GLU A 59 8.33 23.08 -22.81
C GLU A 59 9.23 22.22 -21.92
N HIS A 60 8.74 21.81 -20.75
CA HIS A 60 9.50 20.99 -19.80
C HIS A 60 8.96 19.55 -19.85
N GLY A 61 8.51 18.99 -18.73
CA GLY A 61 8.05 17.60 -18.67
C GLY A 61 6.59 17.45 -18.28
N ALA A 62 6.14 16.20 -18.30
CA ALA A 62 4.85 15.81 -17.76
C ALA A 62 4.97 14.53 -16.95
N ILE A 63 4.38 14.52 -15.77
CA ILE A 63 4.35 13.35 -14.89
C ILE A 63 2.95 13.09 -14.35
N SER A 64 2.58 11.81 -14.28
CA SER A 64 1.33 11.37 -13.69
C SER A 64 1.53 10.25 -12.67
N PHE A 65 0.96 10.42 -11.48
CA PHE A 65 0.95 9.44 -10.41
C PHE A 65 -0.45 8.81 -10.30
N GLY A 66 -0.55 7.49 -10.50
CA GLY A 66 -1.80 6.75 -10.52
C GLY A 66 -2.66 7.05 -11.75
N GLY A 67 -2.09 7.57 -12.84
CA GLY A 67 -2.84 7.90 -14.05
C GLY A 67 -1.97 7.82 -15.29
N ASP A 68 -2.59 7.74 -16.45
CA ASP A 68 -1.88 7.64 -17.72
C ASP A 68 -1.42 9.03 -18.19
N VAL A 69 -0.32 9.11 -18.93
CA VAL A 69 0.05 10.32 -19.67
C VAL A 69 -0.21 10.09 -21.15
N ILE A 70 -1.13 10.85 -21.72
CA ILE A 70 -1.54 10.76 -23.12
C ILE A 70 -0.99 11.96 -23.87
N VAL A 71 -0.04 11.74 -24.77
CA VAL A 71 0.57 12.80 -25.57
C VAL A 71 -0.06 12.81 -26.96
N VAL A 72 -0.78 13.89 -27.28
CA VAL A 72 -1.36 14.18 -28.60
C VAL A 72 -0.57 15.27 -29.31
N GLY A 73 -0.08 16.26 -28.55
CA GLY A 73 0.72 17.38 -29.03
C GLY A 73 2.23 17.16 -28.90
N ARG A 74 2.91 18.12 -28.28
CA ARG A 74 4.39 18.15 -28.20
C ARG A 74 4.85 18.39 -26.77
N VAL A 75 5.77 17.56 -26.30
CA VAL A 75 6.48 17.71 -25.03
C VAL A 75 7.96 17.76 -25.34
N GLU A 76 8.67 18.82 -24.97
CA GLU A 76 10.10 18.96 -25.27
C GLU A 76 10.99 18.23 -24.27
N GLY A 77 10.56 18.09 -23.01
CA GLY A 77 11.26 17.35 -21.96
C GLY A 77 10.69 15.96 -21.71
N ASP A 78 10.83 15.52 -20.45
CA ASP A 78 10.61 14.13 -20.04
C ASP A 78 9.14 13.82 -19.76
N VAL A 79 8.73 12.58 -20.04
CA VAL A 79 7.39 12.08 -19.74
C VAL A 79 7.48 10.89 -18.81
N ALA A 80 6.86 11.00 -17.64
CA ALA A 80 6.90 9.97 -16.62
C ALA A 80 5.52 9.54 -16.13
N THR A 81 5.37 8.27 -15.75
CA THR A 81 4.19 7.79 -15.03
C THR A 81 4.55 6.77 -13.97
N ILE A 82 3.83 6.80 -12.85
CA ILE A 82 3.92 5.79 -11.79
C ILE A 82 2.52 5.21 -11.56
N GLY A 83 2.37 3.90 -11.74
CA GLY A 83 1.07 3.23 -11.68
C GLY A 83 0.16 3.60 -12.84
N GLY A 84 0.71 3.96 -14.01
CA GLY A 84 -0.01 4.36 -15.20
C GLY A 84 0.77 3.99 -16.46
N SER A 85 0.21 4.31 -17.62
CA SER A 85 0.83 4.06 -18.92
C SER A 85 1.12 5.37 -19.65
N VAL A 86 2.16 5.40 -20.47
CA VAL A 86 2.43 6.54 -21.38
C VAL A 86 1.91 6.17 -22.77
N ILE A 87 1.06 7.01 -23.34
CA ILE A 87 0.40 6.78 -24.63
C ILE A 87 0.76 7.93 -25.56
N GLN A 88 1.74 7.70 -26.44
CA GLN A 88 2.13 8.63 -27.49
C GLN A 88 1.25 8.42 -28.73
N ARG A 89 0.38 9.39 -29.05
CA ARG A 89 -0.49 9.33 -30.24
C ARG A 89 0.27 9.64 -31.51
N GLU A 90 -0.31 9.29 -32.65
CA GLU A 90 0.29 9.57 -33.95
C GLU A 90 0.44 11.08 -34.18
N GLY A 91 1.60 11.51 -34.67
CA GLY A 91 1.91 12.93 -34.91
C GLY A 91 2.40 13.70 -33.68
N SER A 92 2.36 13.09 -32.49
CA SER A 92 2.87 13.72 -31.27
C SER A 92 4.39 13.58 -31.12
N PHE A 93 5.01 14.43 -30.30
CA PHE A 93 6.46 14.45 -30.07
C PHE A 93 6.80 14.44 -28.58
N ILE A 94 7.80 13.65 -28.19
CA ILE A 94 8.40 13.63 -26.86
C ILE A 94 9.92 13.82 -27.02
N GLY A 95 10.43 14.97 -26.61
CA GLY A 95 11.84 15.34 -26.78
C GLY A 95 12.77 14.72 -25.75
N GLY A 96 12.28 14.44 -24.54
CA GLY A 96 13.04 13.82 -23.46
C GLY A 96 12.82 12.32 -23.28
N ASP A 97 13.17 11.85 -22.09
CA ASP A 97 13.08 10.47 -21.68
C ASP A 97 11.65 10.06 -21.37
N VAL A 98 11.35 8.77 -21.55
CA VAL A 98 10.05 8.20 -21.19
C VAL A 98 10.27 7.20 -20.08
N ILE A 99 9.68 7.48 -18.91
CA ILE A 99 9.79 6.65 -17.71
C ILE A 99 8.41 6.10 -17.37
N VAL A 100 8.29 4.77 -17.38
CA VAL A 100 7.04 4.09 -17.04
C VAL A 100 7.31 3.12 -15.91
N ILE A 101 6.69 3.37 -14.76
CA ILE A 101 6.75 2.49 -13.60
C ILE A 101 5.36 1.94 -13.35
N GLY A 102 5.20 0.62 -13.36
CA GLY A 102 3.91 -0.01 -13.08
C GLY A 102 2.89 0.13 -14.22
N GLY A 103 3.35 0.14 -15.47
CA GLY A 103 2.51 0.14 -16.66
C GLY A 103 3.32 0.05 -17.95
N ALA A 104 2.70 0.41 -19.07
CA ALA A 104 3.27 0.23 -20.39
C ALA A 104 3.48 1.54 -21.17
N TYR A 105 4.46 1.53 -22.06
CA TYR A 105 4.62 2.58 -23.08
C TYR A 105 3.96 2.13 -24.39
N HIS A 106 3.04 2.93 -24.89
CA HIS A 106 2.33 2.71 -26.14
C HIS A 106 2.61 3.85 -27.11
N HIS A 107 2.91 3.52 -28.36
CA HIS A 107 2.99 4.49 -29.45
C HIS A 107 2.13 4.04 -30.64
N GLY A 108 1.78 4.99 -31.52
CA GLY A 108 1.05 4.70 -32.76
C GLY A 108 1.78 3.75 -33.72
N LYS A 109 1.17 3.45 -34.88
CA LYS A 109 1.69 2.43 -35.82
C LYS A 109 2.98 2.85 -36.55
N ARG A 110 3.28 4.15 -36.56
CA ARG A 110 4.52 4.71 -37.11
C ARG A 110 5.60 4.80 -36.03
N ALA A 111 6.85 4.96 -36.44
CA ALA A 111 7.94 5.23 -35.50
C ALA A 111 7.58 6.42 -34.58
N PRO A 112 7.83 6.31 -33.26
CA PRO A 112 7.46 7.36 -32.32
C PRO A 112 8.26 8.64 -32.59
N GLY A 113 7.59 9.78 -32.51
CA GLY A 113 8.22 11.09 -32.68
C GLY A 113 9.09 11.39 -31.47
N ARG A 114 10.36 10.99 -31.50
CA ARG A 114 11.28 11.11 -30.37
C ARG A 114 12.64 11.62 -30.78
N ASN A 115 13.34 12.22 -29.82
CA ASN A 115 14.74 12.57 -29.97
C ASN A 115 15.62 11.30 -29.97
N PRO A 116 16.55 11.13 -30.94
CA PRO A 116 17.47 9.99 -30.95
C PRO A 116 18.31 9.81 -29.69
N SER A 117 18.54 10.87 -28.91
CA SER A 117 19.25 10.78 -27.63
C SER A 117 18.38 10.34 -26.45
N SER A 118 17.08 10.21 -26.65
CA SER A 118 16.14 9.88 -25.58
C SER A 118 16.07 8.38 -25.30
N THR A 119 15.88 8.04 -24.03
CA THR A 119 15.81 6.67 -23.53
C THR A 119 14.38 6.33 -23.09
N THR A 120 14.02 5.04 -23.15
CA THR A 120 12.77 4.53 -22.56
C THR A 120 13.14 3.62 -21.41
N LEU A 121 12.74 4.00 -20.19
CA LEU A 121 12.87 3.17 -19.01
C LEU A 121 11.49 2.60 -18.66
N MET A 122 11.35 1.29 -18.74
CA MET A 122 10.12 0.59 -18.34
C MET A 122 10.42 -0.34 -17.16
N ILE A 123 9.74 -0.10 -16.04
CA ILE A 123 9.78 -0.92 -14.85
C ILE A 123 8.39 -1.54 -14.66
N ALA A 124 8.23 -2.76 -15.20
CA ALA A 124 6.95 -3.48 -15.27
C ALA A 124 6.59 -4.26 -13.98
N GLY A 125 7.21 -3.93 -12.84
CA GLY A 125 6.95 -4.63 -11.57
C GLY A 125 5.68 -4.10 -10.90
N TYR A 126 4.78 -5.00 -10.50
CA TYR A 126 3.60 -4.71 -9.67
C TYR A 126 2.66 -3.65 -10.28
N GLU A 127 2.44 -3.69 -11.60
CA GLU A 127 1.70 -2.64 -12.33
C GLU A 127 0.31 -2.37 -11.76
N GLN A 128 -0.45 -3.43 -11.52
CA GLN A 128 -1.81 -3.34 -11.04
C GLN A 128 -1.85 -2.86 -9.58
N GLU A 129 -0.98 -3.41 -8.75
CA GLU A 129 -0.90 -3.08 -7.32
C GLU A 129 -0.38 -1.65 -7.10
N LEU A 130 0.63 -1.23 -7.85
CA LEU A 130 1.20 0.11 -7.75
C LEU A 130 0.22 1.16 -8.29
N ARG A 131 -0.48 0.87 -9.39
CA ARG A 131 -1.58 1.70 -9.92
C ARG A 131 -2.68 1.88 -8.88
N GLU A 132 -3.09 0.80 -8.23
CA GLU A 132 -4.14 0.83 -7.21
C GLU A 132 -3.69 1.61 -5.97
N VAL A 133 -2.47 1.36 -5.47
CA VAL A 133 -1.89 2.08 -4.32
C VAL A 133 -1.69 3.57 -4.59
N MET A 134 -1.28 3.94 -5.80
CA MET A 134 -1.07 5.36 -6.15
C MET A 134 -2.38 6.12 -6.38
N ARG A 135 -3.41 5.45 -6.91
CA ARG A 135 -4.75 6.05 -7.05
C ARG A 135 -5.48 6.17 -5.71
N ASP A 136 -5.36 5.15 -4.88
CA ASP A 136 -5.99 5.11 -3.57
C ASP A 136 -4.97 4.62 -2.51
N PRO A 137 -4.19 5.54 -1.91
CA PRO A 137 -3.20 5.17 -0.90
C PRO A 137 -3.85 4.65 0.39
N SER A 138 -5.16 4.86 0.58
CA SER A 138 -5.87 4.31 1.73
C SER A 138 -5.95 2.78 1.69
N THR A 139 -5.79 2.18 0.50
CA THR A 139 -5.74 0.72 0.32
C THR A 139 -4.58 0.07 1.08
N LEU A 140 -3.47 0.78 1.31
CA LEU A 140 -2.35 0.32 2.15
C LEU A 140 -2.74 0.20 3.62
N LEU A 141 -3.72 0.99 4.05
CA LEU A 141 -4.22 1.04 5.43
C LEU A 141 -5.42 0.12 5.64
N THR A 142 -5.97 -0.48 4.59
CA THR A 142 -7.05 -1.47 4.66
C THR A 142 -6.48 -2.87 4.47
N PRO A 143 -6.35 -3.68 5.54
CA PRO A 143 -5.83 -5.04 5.42
C PRO A 143 -6.72 -5.87 4.50
N ARG A 144 -6.14 -6.36 3.40
CA ARG A 144 -6.79 -7.33 2.52
C ARG A 144 -6.65 -8.69 3.18
N TRP A 145 -7.75 -9.27 3.64
CA TRP A 145 -7.79 -10.63 4.21
C TRP A 145 -7.56 -11.68 3.12
N SER A 146 -6.34 -11.71 2.58
CA SER A 146 -5.91 -12.74 1.64
C SER A 146 -5.34 -13.94 2.41
N LEU A 147 -5.47 -15.12 1.81
CA LEU A 147 -4.89 -16.34 2.38
C LEU A 147 -3.37 -16.20 2.56
N LEU A 148 -2.71 -15.48 1.65
CA LEU A 148 -1.28 -15.17 1.72
C LEU A 148 -0.97 -14.23 2.90
N TYR A 149 -1.77 -13.19 3.14
CA TYR A 149 -1.61 -12.29 4.29
C TYR A 149 -1.73 -13.07 5.61
N VAL A 150 -2.76 -13.90 5.75
CA VAL A 150 -2.94 -14.74 6.94
C VAL A 150 -1.79 -15.75 7.08
N GLY A 151 -1.36 -16.37 5.98
CA GLY A 151 -0.22 -17.30 5.97
C GLY A 151 1.08 -16.64 6.45
N MET A 152 1.38 -15.43 5.96
CA MET A 152 2.54 -14.65 6.39
C MET A 152 2.45 -14.25 7.87
N ARG A 153 1.27 -13.87 8.36
CA ARG A 153 1.06 -13.56 9.78
C ARG A 153 1.25 -14.80 10.67
N ILE A 154 0.71 -15.96 10.28
CA ILE A 154 0.93 -17.22 11.00
C ILE A 154 2.41 -17.59 11.02
N LEU A 155 3.11 -17.43 9.88
CA LEU A 155 4.55 -17.67 9.79
C LEU A 155 5.34 -16.73 10.71
N ALA A 156 5.00 -15.45 10.74
CA ALA A 156 5.64 -14.47 11.62
C ALA A 156 5.40 -14.80 13.11
N VAL A 157 4.17 -15.19 13.48
CA VAL A 157 3.85 -15.64 14.84
C VAL A 157 4.63 -16.90 15.19
N LEU A 158 4.72 -17.87 14.28
CA LEU A 158 5.50 -19.09 14.47
C LEU A 158 6.99 -18.79 14.63
N PHE A 159 7.53 -17.89 13.81
CA PHE A 159 8.92 -17.45 13.90
C PHE A 159 9.21 -16.84 15.28
N TRP A 160 8.40 -15.87 15.72
CA TRP A 160 8.57 -15.26 17.04
C TRP A 160 8.36 -16.23 18.19
N PHE A 161 7.46 -17.20 18.03
CA PHE A 161 7.27 -18.27 19.00
C PHE A 161 8.54 -19.13 19.12
N ILE A 162 9.17 -19.50 18.01
CA ILE A 162 10.45 -20.24 18.00
C ILE A 162 11.56 -19.41 18.66
N VAL A 163 11.66 -18.11 18.34
CA VAL A 163 12.62 -17.21 19.00
C VAL A 163 12.40 -17.16 20.51
N SER A 164 11.14 -17.07 20.96
CA SER A 164 10.79 -17.12 22.38
C SER A 164 11.23 -18.44 23.05
N LEU A 165 11.04 -19.57 22.37
CA LEU A 165 11.51 -20.86 22.87
C LEU A 165 13.04 -20.93 22.93
N ALA A 166 13.75 -20.41 21.93
CA ALA A 166 15.21 -20.36 21.90
C ALA A 166 15.76 -19.51 23.06
N LEU A 167 15.17 -18.34 23.31
CA LEU A 167 15.53 -17.48 24.44
C LEU A 167 15.27 -18.16 25.80
N THR A 168 14.15 -18.87 25.91
CA THR A 168 13.82 -19.67 27.09
C THR A 168 14.83 -20.79 27.31
N ALA A 169 15.22 -21.48 26.23
CA ALA A 169 16.19 -22.57 26.25
C ALA A 169 17.62 -22.11 26.54
N ALA A 170 17.99 -20.88 26.18
CA ALA A 170 19.30 -20.30 26.47
C ALA A 170 19.51 -19.99 27.97
N THR A 171 18.42 -19.78 28.73
CA THR A 171 18.48 -19.41 30.15
C THR A 171 17.57 -20.26 31.05
N PRO A 172 17.68 -21.61 31.01
CA PRO A 172 16.71 -22.50 31.63
C PRO A 172 16.66 -22.34 33.15
N GLY A 173 17.81 -22.05 33.78
CA GLY A 173 17.89 -21.81 35.23
C GLY A 173 17.28 -20.50 35.71
N ALA A 174 17.23 -19.46 34.87
CA ALA A 174 16.55 -18.20 35.21
C ALA A 174 15.04 -18.37 35.12
N VAL A 175 14.56 -18.99 34.04
CA VAL A 175 13.14 -19.27 33.82
C VAL A 175 12.59 -20.24 34.86
N SER A 176 13.30 -21.33 35.15
CA SER A 176 12.89 -22.31 36.18
C SER A 176 12.82 -21.70 37.57
N ARG A 177 13.80 -20.87 37.96
CA ARG A 177 13.78 -20.16 39.26
C ARG A 177 12.66 -19.12 39.33
N ALA A 178 12.39 -18.40 38.24
CA ALA A 178 11.27 -17.48 38.16
C ALA A 178 9.93 -18.22 38.30
N ALA A 179 9.76 -19.33 37.57
CA ALA A 179 8.55 -20.18 37.64
C ALA A 179 8.35 -20.77 39.05
N ALA A 180 9.42 -21.25 39.69
CA ALA A 180 9.36 -21.80 41.04
C ALA A 180 9.04 -20.74 42.11
N ARG A 181 9.57 -19.51 41.96
CA ARG A 181 9.25 -18.39 42.86
C ARG A 181 7.83 -17.87 42.68
N LEU A 182 7.26 -18.04 41.49
CA LEU A 182 6.00 -17.42 41.15
C LEU A 182 4.77 -18.08 41.79
N GLN A 183 4.84 -19.33 42.28
CA GLN A 183 3.70 -20.10 42.85
C GLN A 183 2.35 -19.75 42.17
N LEU A 184 2.39 -19.59 40.85
CA LEU A 184 1.23 -19.11 40.11
C LEU A 184 0.33 -20.32 39.90
N THR A 185 -0.73 -20.40 40.69
CA THR A 185 -1.90 -21.23 40.33
C THR A 185 -2.31 -20.89 38.90
N ASN A 186 -2.67 -21.88 38.08
CA ASN A 186 -3.08 -21.70 36.67
C ASN A 186 -4.09 -20.54 36.48
N VAL A 187 -4.95 -20.31 37.48
CA VAL A 187 -5.92 -19.21 37.53
C VAL A 187 -5.24 -17.84 37.51
N ARG A 188 -4.17 -17.62 38.30
CA ARG A 188 -3.46 -16.33 38.33
C ARG A 188 -2.77 -16.04 37.00
N VAL A 189 -2.17 -17.06 36.37
CA VAL A 189 -1.59 -16.91 35.02
C VAL A 189 -2.66 -16.52 34.01
N ALA A 190 -3.81 -17.21 34.04
CA ALA A 190 -4.93 -16.92 33.15
C ALA A 190 -5.47 -15.49 33.35
N VAL A 191 -5.60 -15.03 34.60
CA VAL A 191 -6.06 -13.67 34.92
C VAL A 191 -5.06 -12.61 34.45
N ILE A 192 -3.75 -12.81 34.66
CA ILE A 192 -2.72 -11.86 34.20
C ILE A 192 -2.70 -11.79 32.67
N GLY A 193 -2.79 -12.94 31.99
CA GLY A 193 -2.86 -12.99 30.53
C GLY A 193 -4.13 -12.31 30.00
N PHE A 194 -5.27 -12.56 30.61
CA PHE A 194 -6.55 -11.95 30.24
C PHE A 194 -6.57 -10.43 30.47
N LEU A 195 -6.09 -9.96 31.62
CA LEU A 195 -5.95 -8.54 31.91
C LEU A 195 -4.99 -7.86 30.93
N SER A 196 -3.85 -8.48 30.63
CA SER A 196 -2.90 -7.97 29.63
C SER A 196 -3.56 -7.87 28.25
N ALA A 197 -4.33 -8.89 27.84
CA ALA A 197 -5.06 -8.88 26.57
C ALA A 197 -6.09 -7.74 26.50
N ILE A 198 -6.84 -7.49 27.58
CA ILE A 198 -7.78 -6.35 27.68
C ILE A 198 -7.02 -5.02 27.56
N VAL A 199 -5.95 -4.86 28.33
CA VAL A 199 -5.14 -3.63 28.31
C VAL A 199 -4.59 -3.35 26.92
N VAL A 200 -4.12 -4.36 26.19
CA VAL A 200 -3.65 -4.18 24.81
C VAL A 200 -4.82 -3.90 23.86
N ALA A 201 -5.91 -4.67 23.95
CA ALA A 201 -7.07 -4.54 23.07
C ALA A 201 -7.75 -3.17 23.14
N PHE A 202 -7.82 -2.56 24.33
CA PHE A 202 -8.43 -1.24 24.52
C PHE A 202 -7.41 -0.11 24.61
N GLY A 203 -6.24 -0.36 25.20
CA GLY A 203 -5.20 0.64 25.39
C GLY A 203 -4.55 1.08 24.07
N VAL A 204 -4.32 0.16 23.13
CA VAL A 204 -3.75 0.52 21.82
C VAL A 204 -4.70 1.44 21.02
N PRO A 205 -6.00 1.12 20.83
CA PRO A 205 -6.92 2.04 20.15
C PRO A 205 -7.10 3.38 20.90
N LEU A 206 -7.11 3.36 22.24
CA LEU A 206 -7.29 4.57 23.03
C LEU A 206 -6.06 5.49 22.95
N SER A 207 -4.85 4.95 23.01
CA SER A 207 -3.60 5.71 22.87
C SER A 207 -3.46 6.32 21.47
N LEU A 208 -3.91 5.62 20.43
CA LEU A 208 -3.95 6.16 19.06
C LEU A 208 -4.88 7.38 18.93
N ARG A 209 -5.91 7.52 19.77
CA ARG A 209 -6.80 8.69 19.77
C ARG A 209 -6.20 9.92 20.47
N VAL A 210 -5.24 9.72 21.37
CA VAL A 210 -4.61 10.79 22.16
C VAL A 210 -3.34 11.31 21.46
N LEU A 211 -2.72 10.49 20.61
CA LEU A 211 -1.50 10.85 19.88
C LEU A 211 -1.76 11.85 18.74
N PRO A 212 -0.80 12.77 18.47
CA PRO A 212 -0.82 13.57 17.24
C PRO A 212 -0.86 12.65 16.00
N THR A 213 -1.61 13.06 14.99
CA THR A 213 -1.90 12.27 13.77
C THR A 213 -0.64 11.69 13.10
N MET A 214 0.47 12.42 13.11
CA MET A 214 1.74 11.94 12.54
C MET A 214 2.32 10.72 13.30
N VAL A 215 2.17 10.69 14.62
CA VAL A 215 2.68 9.59 15.47
C VAL A 215 1.71 8.41 15.45
N SER A 216 0.40 8.66 15.41
CA SER A 216 -0.59 7.59 15.32
C SER A 216 -0.43 6.78 14.04
N VAL A 217 -0.14 7.45 12.91
CA VAL A 217 0.12 6.78 11.62
C VAL A 217 1.34 5.87 11.72
N LEU A 218 2.45 6.32 12.31
CA LEU A 218 3.64 5.50 12.47
C LEU A 218 3.37 4.23 13.32
N VAL A 219 2.64 4.39 14.42
CA VAL A 219 2.28 3.28 15.31
C VAL A 219 1.37 2.28 14.59
N VAL A 220 0.39 2.76 13.82
CA VAL A 220 -0.48 1.90 13.00
C VAL A 220 0.33 1.16 11.94
N ILE A 221 1.25 1.83 11.25
CA ILE A 221 2.13 1.18 10.25
C ILE A 221 2.94 0.07 10.91
N THR A 222 3.55 0.30 12.09
CA THR A 222 4.29 -0.75 12.80
C THR A 222 3.43 -1.89 13.32
N ALA A 223 2.14 -1.65 13.61
CA ALA A 223 1.20 -2.70 14.02
C ALA A 223 0.67 -3.51 12.82
N VAL A 224 0.62 -2.90 11.64
CA VAL A 224 0.11 -3.49 10.39
C VAL A 224 1.21 -4.15 9.55
N LEU A 225 2.49 -3.79 9.74
CA LEU A 225 3.63 -4.65 9.37
C LEU A 225 3.67 -5.93 10.21
#